data_AF-A0A966D1G7-F1
#
_entry.id   AF-A0A966D1G7-F1
#
_cell.length_a   1.000
_cell.length_b   1.000
_cell.length_c   1.000
_cell.angle_alpha   90.00
_cell.angle_beta   90.00
_cell.angle_gamma   90.00
#
_symmetry.space_group_name_H-M   'P 1'
#
loop_
_entity.id
_entity.type
_entity.pdbx_description
1 polymer ?
#
loop_
_entity_poly.entity_id
_entity_poly.type
_entity_poly.pdbx_seq_one_letter_code
_entity_poly.pdbx_strand_id
1 'polypeptide(L)'
;TGVFNIVPYVGPWIGAATGIIITITTQIPEAEALSSLIIKMAAVFGTTQLVDNFVFQPFIFSSSVKAHPLEIFLVILIAAGLAGVFGMLVAIPVYTVVRVFAKEFFSNFRLVQKLTDNIEN
;
A
#
# COMPACT_ATOMS: atom_id res chain seq x y z
N THR A 1 6.99 -0.43 -15.29
CA THR A 1 6.27 -0.45 -14.00
C THR A 1 6.07 0.93 -13.36
N GLY A 2 6.72 2.01 -13.83
CA GLY A 2 6.62 3.33 -13.17
C GLY A 2 5.34 4.14 -13.41
N VAL A 3 4.72 4.08 -14.61
CA VAL A 3 3.59 4.98 -14.95
C VAL A 3 2.29 4.63 -14.21
N PHE A 4 2.04 3.33 -13.97
CA PHE A 4 0.83 2.89 -13.28
C PHE A 4 0.91 2.98 -11.74
N ASN A 5 2.09 3.27 -11.18
CA ASN A 5 2.25 3.52 -9.74
C ASN A 5 1.80 4.92 -9.30
N ILE A 6 1.35 5.76 -10.25
CA ILE A 6 0.67 7.04 -9.93
C ILE A 6 -0.60 6.77 -9.11
N VAL A 7 -1.24 5.62 -9.30
CA VAL A 7 -2.27 5.10 -8.39
C VAL A 7 -1.73 3.81 -7.78
N PRO A 8 -1.29 3.82 -6.51
CA PRO A 8 -0.61 2.70 -5.85
C PRO A 8 -1.36 1.36 -5.95
N TYR A 9 -2.68 1.42 -6.12
CA TYR A 9 -3.57 0.27 -6.16
C TYR A 9 -3.99 -0.15 -7.57
N VAL A 10 -3.50 0.45 -8.65
CA VAL A 10 -3.96 0.10 -10.01
C VAL A 10 -2.89 -0.70 -10.75
N GLY A 11 -1.62 -0.31 -10.62
CA GLY A 11 -0.49 -1.01 -11.25
C GLY A 11 -0.41 -2.52 -10.95
N PRO A 12 -0.49 -2.95 -9.67
CA PRO A 12 -0.38 -4.37 -9.34
C PRO A 12 -1.54 -5.22 -9.91
N TRP A 13 -2.77 -4.69 -9.93
CA TRP A 13 -3.92 -5.40 -10.51
C TRP A 13 -3.84 -5.51 -12.03
N ILE A 14 -3.38 -4.44 -12.71
CA ILE A 14 -3.13 -4.49 -14.16
C ILE A 14 -2.01 -5.49 -14.48
N GLY A 15 -0.95 -5.51 -13.68
CA GLY A 15 0.15 -6.47 -13.80
C GLY A 15 -0.31 -7.91 -13.63
N ALA A 16 -1.15 -8.18 -12.61
CA ALA A 16 -1.73 -9.48 -12.37
C ALA A 16 -2.64 -9.93 -13.53
N ALA A 17 -3.53 -9.04 -14.00
CA ALA A 17 -4.40 -9.33 -15.14
C ALA A 17 -3.60 -9.65 -16.41
N THR A 18 -2.59 -8.84 -16.73
CA THR A 18 -1.72 -9.05 -17.89
C THR A 18 -0.95 -10.37 -17.76
N GLY A 19 -0.43 -10.67 -16.57
CA GLY A 19 0.28 -11.93 -16.30
C GLY A 19 -0.62 -13.16 -16.51
N ILE A 20 -1.86 -13.12 -15.98
CA ILE A 20 -2.85 -14.18 -16.17
C ILE A 20 -3.16 -14.41 -17.65
N ILE A 21 -3.41 -13.34 -18.41
CA ILE A 21 -3.71 -13.44 -19.85
C ILE A 21 -2.53 -14.06 -20.61
N ILE A 22 -1.30 -13.64 -20.35
CA ILE A 22 -0.11 -14.19 -21.02
C ILE A 22 0.04 -15.67 -20.69
N THR A 23 -0.14 -16.06 -19.43
CA THR A 23 0.01 -17.46 -19.01
C THR A 23 -1.04 -18.37 -19.65
N ILE A 24 -2.30 -17.93 -19.74
CA ILE A 24 -3.38 -18.71 -20.38
C ILE A 24 -3.21 -18.79 -21.90
N THR A 25 -2.63 -17.77 -22.55
CA THR A 25 -2.44 -17.79 -24.01
C THR A 25 -1.18 -18.53 -24.44
N THR A 26 -0.17 -18.65 -23.57
CA THR A 26 1.10 -19.34 -23.86
C THR A 26 1.10 -20.80 -23.46
N GLN A 27 0.39 -21.17 -22.40
CA GLN A 27 0.12 -22.56 -22.06
C GLN A 27 -1.30 -22.85 -22.54
N ILE A 28 -1.50 -23.83 -23.42
CA ILE A 28 -2.82 -24.39 -23.72
C ILE A 28 -2.98 -25.64 -22.84
N PRO A 29 -3.32 -25.50 -21.55
CA PRO A 29 -3.46 -26.64 -20.67
C PRO A 29 -4.72 -27.44 -21.03
N GLU A 30 -4.62 -28.77 -20.95
CA GLU A 30 -5.80 -29.63 -20.84
C GLU A 30 -6.67 -29.17 -19.65
N ALA A 31 -7.98 -29.40 -19.69
CA ALA A 31 -8.93 -28.85 -18.72
C ALA A 31 -8.56 -29.13 -17.25
N GLU A 32 -7.95 -30.28 -16.97
CA GLU A 32 -7.46 -30.63 -15.63
C GLU A 32 -6.22 -29.80 -15.23
N ALA A 33 -5.30 -29.53 -16.15
CA ALA A 33 -4.12 -28.71 -15.92
C ALA A 33 -4.46 -27.21 -15.76
N LEU A 34 -5.58 -26.74 -16.36
CA LEU A 34 -6.04 -25.36 -16.24
C LEU A 34 -6.42 -25.00 -14.79
N SER A 35 -7.11 -25.91 -14.10
CA SER A 35 -7.51 -25.71 -12.70
C SER A 35 -6.30 -25.56 -11.77
N SER A 36 -5.29 -26.42 -11.93
CA SER A 36 -4.03 -26.39 -11.18
C SER A 36 -3.23 -25.11 -11.46
N LEU A 37 -3.21 -24.67 -12.72
CA LEU A 37 -2.53 -23.44 -13.14
C LEU A 37 -3.18 -22.21 -12.49
N ILE A 38 -4.52 -22.09 -12.53
CA ILE A 38 -5.25 -20.97 -11.92
C ILE A 38 -4.97 -20.90 -10.41
N ILE A 39 -5.00 -22.03 -9.71
CA ILE A 39 -4.72 -22.07 -8.26
C ILE A 39 -3.29 -21.59 -7.96
N LYS A 40 -2.29 -22.05 -8.72
CA LYS A 40 -0.90 -21.61 -8.57
C LYS A 40 -0.75 -20.11 -8.82
N MET A 41 -1.41 -19.58 -9.86
CA MET A 41 -1.39 -18.14 -10.15
C MET A 41 -2.06 -17.33 -9.05
N ALA A 42 -3.25 -17.73 -8.60
CA ALA A 42 -3.95 -17.09 -7.50
C ALA A 42 -3.12 -17.09 -6.22
N ALA A 43 -2.40 -18.19 -5.93
CA ALA A 43 -1.49 -18.27 -4.80
C ALA A 43 -0.33 -17.27 -4.94
N VAL A 44 0.39 -17.29 -6.06
CA VAL A 44 1.56 -16.41 -6.28
C VAL A 44 1.18 -14.94 -6.29
N PHE A 45 0.16 -14.56 -7.05
CA PHE A 45 -0.32 -13.17 -7.08
C PHE A 45 -0.93 -12.79 -5.74
N GLY A 46 -1.73 -13.66 -5.12
CA GLY A 46 -2.31 -13.40 -3.80
C GLY A 46 -1.25 -13.13 -2.74
N THR A 47 -0.22 -13.98 -2.64
CA THR A 47 0.87 -13.77 -1.67
C THR A 47 1.65 -12.50 -1.96
N THR A 48 1.94 -12.21 -3.24
CA THR A 48 2.67 -11.00 -3.63
C THR A 48 1.87 -9.74 -3.27
N GLN A 49 0.58 -9.72 -3.60
CA GLN A 49 -0.32 -8.61 -3.26
C GLN A 49 -0.45 -8.41 -1.75
N LEU A 50 -0.49 -9.48 -0.95
CA LEU A 50 -0.54 -9.37 0.50
C LEU A 50 0.75 -8.74 1.04
N VAL A 51 1.92 -9.20 0.58
CA VAL A 51 3.20 -8.63 1.00
C VAL A 51 3.30 -7.17 0.58
N ASP A 52 2.92 -6.84 -0.65
CA ASP A 52 2.91 -5.47 -1.16
C ASP A 52 2.02 -4.55 -0.31
N ASN A 53 0.77 -4.96 -0.03
CA ASN A 53 -0.20 -4.13 0.69
C ASN A 53 0.11 -3.98 2.18
N PHE A 54 0.58 -5.03 2.85
CA PHE A 54 0.77 -5.02 4.31
C PHE A 54 2.19 -4.61 4.73
N VAL A 55 3.20 -4.89 3.91
CA VAL A 55 4.61 -4.68 4.28
C VAL A 55 5.21 -3.53 3.48
N PHE A 56 5.24 -3.64 2.16
CA PHE A 56 5.96 -2.66 1.34
C PHE A 56 5.24 -1.31 1.28
N GLN A 57 3.92 -1.31 1.15
CA GLN A 57 3.16 -0.08 1.02
C GLN A 57 3.31 0.85 2.23
N PRO A 58 3.10 0.40 3.49
CA PRO A 58 3.33 1.25 4.66
C PRO A 58 4.78 1.70 4.78
N PHE A 59 5.74 0.82 4.47
CA PHE A 59 7.17 1.09 4.58
C PHE A 59 7.66 2.15 3.57
N ILE A 60 7.19 2.06 2.33
CA ILE A 60 7.50 3.04 1.27
C ILE A 60 6.95 4.41 1.67
N PHE A 61 5.68 4.47 2.07
CA PHE A 61 5.02 5.73 2.39
C PHE A 61 5.51 6.36 3.69
N SER A 62 5.83 5.55 4.70
CA SER A 62 6.39 6.04 5.95
C SER A 62 7.73 6.74 5.75
N SER A 63 8.54 6.23 4.82
CA SER A 63 9.80 6.85 4.41
C SER A 63 9.57 8.21 3.73
N SER A 64 8.52 8.33 2.90
CA SER A 64 8.20 9.60 2.22
C SER A 64 7.73 10.70 3.16
N VAL A 65 6.99 10.36 4.22
CA VAL A 65 6.47 11.35 5.18
C VAL A 65 7.21 11.36 6.51
N LYS A 66 8.38 10.69 6.61
CA LYS A 66 9.20 10.56 7.83
C LYS A 66 8.36 10.16 9.07
N ALA A 67 7.52 9.15 8.92
CA ALA A 67 6.67 8.59 9.99
C ALA A 67 7.04 7.13 10.23
N HIS A 68 6.53 6.53 11.31
CA HIS A 68 6.77 5.11 11.57
C HIS A 68 5.89 4.24 10.63
N PRO A 69 6.40 3.15 10.03
CA PRO A 69 5.61 2.28 9.14
C PRO A 69 4.28 1.80 9.75
N LEU A 70 4.29 1.44 11.04
CA LEU A 70 3.08 1.04 11.78
C LEU A 70 2.02 2.14 11.83
N GLU A 71 2.44 3.41 11.94
CA GLU A 71 1.52 4.54 12.02
C GLU A 71 0.79 4.73 10.70
N ILE A 72 1.53 4.71 9.59
CA ILE A 72 0.96 4.78 8.24
C ILE A 72 0.05 3.58 7.96
N PHE A 73 0.44 2.38 8.38
CA PHE A 73 -0.38 1.19 8.25
C PHE A 73 -1.75 1.37 8.94
N LEU A 74 -1.75 1.83 10.20
CA LEU A 74 -3.00 2.06 10.95
C LEU A 74 -3.86 3.16 10.32
N VAL A 75 -3.26 4.25 9.87
CA VAL A 75 -3.97 5.34 9.19
C VAL A 75 -4.65 4.84 7.92
N ILE A 76 -3.95 4.07 7.08
CA ILE A 76 -4.51 3.48 5.86
C ILE A 76 -5.66 2.53 6.21
N LEU A 77 -5.52 1.70 7.24
CA LEU A 77 -6.54 0.74 7.66
C LEU A 77 -7.82 1.43 8.18
N ILE A 78 -7.67 2.51 8.95
CA ILE A 78 -8.79 3.35 9.41
C ILE A 78 -9.46 4.03 8.22
N ALA A 79 -8.68 4.65 7.33
CA ALA A 79 -9.22 5.34 6.17
C ALA A 79 -9.93 4.38 5.19
N ALA A 80 -9.40 3.16 5.03
CA ALA A 80 -10.04 2.07 4.30
C ALA A 80 -11.40 1.71 4.92
N GLY A 81 -11.48 1.61 6.24
CA GLY A 81 -12.75 1.33 6.93
C GLY A 81 -13.79 2.43 6.79
N LEU A 82 -13.38 3.69 6.68
CA LEU A 82 -14.28 4.84 6.60
C LEU A 82 -14.82 5.11 5.19
N ALA A 83 -13.96 5.04 4.17
CA ALA A 83 -14.29 5.44 2.80
C ALA A 83 -13.78 4.47 1.73
N GLY A 84 -13.38 3.25 2.12
CA GLY A 84 -12.88 2.23 1.22
C GLY A 84 -11.60 2.68 0.50
N VAL A 85 -11.51 2.33 -0.78
CA VAL A 85 -10.37 2.66 -1.65
C VAL A 85 -10.14 4.17 -1.73
N PHE A 86 -11.20 4.98 -1.75
CA PHE A 86 -11.06 6.44 -1.77
C PHE A 86 -10.44 6.98 -0.49
N GLY A 87 -10.79 6.42 0.67
CA GLY A 87 -10.16 6.74 1.95
C GLY A 87 -8.67 6.42 1.94
N MET A 88 -8.29 5.27 1.41
CA MET A 88 -6.88 4.86 1.28
C MET A 88 -6.06 5.81 0.38
N LEU A 89 -6.67 6.39 -0.65
CA LEU A 89 -6.00 7.35 -1.54
C LEU A 89 -5.69 8.67 -0.84
N VAL A 90 -6.62 9.17 -0.03
CA VAL A 90 -6.46 10.48 0.65
C VAL A 90 -5.78 10.37 2.02
N ALA A 91 -5.59 9.15 2.54
CA ALA A 91 -5.05 8.87 3.87
C ALA A 91 -3.71 9.60 4.15
N ILE A 92 -2.75 9.49 3.23
CA ILE A 92 -1.39 10.03 3.42
C ILE A 92 -1.36 11.56 3.36
N PRO A 93 -1.98 12.24 2.36
CA PRO A 93 -2.09 13.69 2.37
C PRO A 93 -2.75 14.23 3.63
N VAL A 94 -3.88 13.64 4.05
CA VAL A 94 -4.61 14.07 5.25
C VAL A 94 -3.74 13.89 6.50
N TYR A 95 -3.12 12.72 6.65
CA TYR A 95 -2.20 12.46 7.75
C TYR A 95 -1.05 13.47 7.80
N THR A 96 -0.46 13.78 6.65
CA THR A 96 0.63 14.76 6.55
C THR A 96 0.19 16.15 6.98
N VAL A 97 -1.00 16.61 6.52
CA VAL A 97 -1.57 17.90 6.91
C VAL A 97 -1.82 17.96 8.42
N VAL A 98 -2.46 16.93 8.97
CA VAL A 98 -2.75 16.84 10.42
C VAL A 98 -1.46 16.89 11.24
N ARG A 99 -0.43 16.14 10.81
CA ARG A 99 0.87 16.10 11.49
C ARG A 99 1.59 17.44 11.45
N VAL A 100 1.62 18.11 10.30
CA VAL A 100 2.26 19.44 10.15
C VAL A 100 1.53 20.48 10.99
N PHE A 101 0.19 20.47 10.98
CA PHE A 101 -0.61 21.37 11.81
C PHE A 101 -0.37 21.13 13.30
N ALA A 102 -0.31 19.86 13.73
CA ALA A 102 0.01 19.51 15.11
C ALA A 102 1.41 19.98 15.51
N LYS A 103 2.40 19.85 14.62
CA LYS A 103 3.76 20.34 14.87
C LYS A 103 3.82 21.86 15.04
N GLU A 104 3.11 22.62 14.19
CA GLU A 104 3.14 24.09 14.20
C GLU A 104 2.39 24.67 15.41
N PHE A 105 1.20 24.17 15.72
CA PHE A 105 0.36 24.73 16.79
C PHE A 105 0.67 24.17 18.18
N PHE A 106 1.17 22.93 18.28
CA PHE A 106 1.46 22.27 19.56
C PHE A 106 2.96 22.06 19.79
N SER A 107 3.83 22.82 19.13
CA SER A 107 5.29 22.78 19.33
C SER A 107 5.73 22.97 20.80
N ASN A 108 4.93 23.68 21.60
CA ASN A 108 5.14 23.87 23.05
C ASN A 108 4.64 22.71 23.95
N PHE A 109 3.96 21.70 23.40
CA PHE A 109 3.51 20.53 24.17
C PHE A 109 4.54 19.40 24.10
N ARG A 110 5.01 18.93 25.27
CA ARG A 110 6.00 17.82 25.42
C ARG A 110 5.67 16.54 24.62
N LEU A 111 4.40 16.30 24.30
CA LEU A 111 3.95 15.14 23.51
C LEU A 111 4.39 15.24 22.04
N VAL A 112 4.44 16.45 21.48
CA VAL A 112 4.85 16.72 20.09
C VAL A 112 6.37 16.66 19.93
N GLN A 113 7.13 17.08 20.94
CA GLN A 113 8.59 16.88 20.98
C GLN A 113 8.95 15.40 20.88
N LYS A 114 8.36 14.52 21.71
CA LYS A 114 8.62 13.08 21.67
C LYS A 114 8.29 12.40 20.33
N LEU A 115 7.33 12.93 19.57
CA LEU A 115 6.96 12.41 18.24
C LEU A 115 7.83 13.00 17.11
N THR A 116 8.57 14.09 17.38
CA THR A 116 9.38 14.83 16.40
C THR A 116 10.89 14.56 16.56
N ASP A 117 11.36 14.10 17.72
CA ASP A 117 12.79 13.81 18.01
C ASP A 117 13.44 12.82 17.01
N ASN A 118 12.67 11.93 16.38
CA ASN A 118 13.18 10.97 15.38
C ASN A 118 13.37 11.56 13.97
N ILE A 119 13.09 12.86 13.77
CA ILE A 119 13.28 13.54 12.47
C ILE A 119 14.65 14.26 12.41
N GLU A 120 15.26 14.52 13.57
CA GLU A 120 16.53 15.26 13.69
C GLU A 120 17.78 14.37 13.85
N ASN A 121 17.63 13.04 13.94
CA ASN A 121 18.75 12.09 13.93
C ASN A 121 18.84 11.33 12.61
#